data_AF-A0A1Q7QW05-F1
#
_entry.id   AF-A0A1Q7QW05-F1
#
_cell.length_a   1.000
_cell.length_b   1.000
_cell.length_c   1.000
_cell.angle_alpha   90.00
_cell.angle_beta   90.00
_cell.angle_gamma   90.00
#
_symmetry.space_group_name_H-M   'P 1'
#
loop_
_entity.id
_entity.type
_entity.pdbx_description
1 polymer ?
#
loop_
_entity_poly.entity_id
_entity_poly.type
_entity_poly.pdbx_seq_one_letter_code
_entity_poly.pdbx_strand_id
1 'polypeptide(L)' 'MEKVERMGAGLMWRIVGTIIAFSAFLIGSLIYVGFYASSFDLTQKIIVVIVALILAFAAIAIMWVTFAGRRGWMRDRWGS' A
#
# COMPACT_ATOMS: atom_id res chain seq x y z
N MET A 1 1.66 -1.69 30.08
CA MET A 1 0.81 -0.68 29.42
C MET A 1 1.54 -0.01 28.25
N GLU A 2 2.68 0.65 28.48
CA GLU A 2 3.40 1.42 27.44
C GLU A 2 3.82 0.63 26.17
N LYS A 3 4.28 -0.63 26.30
CA LYS A 3 4.63 -1.48 25.14
C LYS A 3 3.40 -1.85 24.28
N VAL A 4 2.23 -1.96 24.89
CA VAL A 4 0.97 -2.30 24.19
C VAL A 4 0.46 -1.08 23.42
N GLU A 5 0.55 0.12 24.01
CA GLU A 5 0.21 1.37 23.32
C GLU A 5 1.13 1.65 22.12
N ARG A 6 2.45 1.49 22.28
CA ARG A 6 3.39 1.66 21.16
C ARG A 6 3.15 0.65 20.04
N MET A 7 2.77 -0.58 20.38
CA MET A 7 2.43 -1.62 19.41
C MET A 7 1.11 -1.34 18.70
N GLY A 8 0.13 -0.76 19.41
CA GLY A 8 -1.13 -0.25 18.85
C GLY A 8 -0.93 0.94 17.91
N ALA A 9 -0.09 1.91 18.28
CA ALA A 9 0.26 3.06 17.44
C ALA A 9 0.94 2.63 16.13
N GLY A 10 1.84 1.66 16.20
CA GLY A 10 2.51 1.10 15.01
C GLY A 10 1.56 0.32 14.09
N LEU A 11 0.50 -0.30 14.61
CA LEU A 11 -0.53 -0.94 13.79
C LEU A 11 -1.45 0.12 13.16
N MET A 12 -1.86 1.12 13.93
CA MET A 12 -2.72 2.22 13.47
C MET A 12 -2.07 2.99 12.32
N TRP A 13 -0.78 3.32 12.41
CA TRP A 13 -0.06 4.00 11.32
C TRP A 13 0.02 3.17 10.03
N ARG A 14 0.10 1.84 10.13
CA ARG A 14 0.08 0.93 8.96
C ARG A 14 -1.28 0.91 8.29
N ILE A 15 -2.35 0.89 9.08
CA ILE A 15 -3.71 0.95 8.57
C ILE A 15 -3.91 2.28 7.83
N VAL A 16 -3.56 3.40 8.47
CA VAL A 16 -3.65 4.75 7.87
C VAL A 16 -2.83 4.84 6.59
N GLY A 17 -1.57 4.40 6.60
CA GLY A 17 -0.71 4.40 5.41
C GLY A 17 -1.26 3.54 4.26
N THR A 18 -1.84 2.39 4.57
CA THR A 18 -2.46 1.52 3.56
C THR A 18 -3.70 2.19 2.94
N ILE A 19 -4.55 2.80 3.77
CA ILE A 19 -5.74 3.53 3.31
C ILE A 19 -5.32 4.68 2.39
N ILE A 20 -4.37 5.53 2.82
CA ILE A 20 -3.92 6.68 2.03
C ILE A 20 -3.32 6.21 0.69
N ALA A 21 -2.43 5.22 0.71
CA ALA A 21 -1.79 4.71 -0.50
C ALA A 21 -2.83 4.12 -1.47
N PHE A 22 -3.77 3.33 -0.96
CA PHE A 22 -4.80 2.69 -1.78
C PHE A 22 -5.82 3.70 -2.33
N SER A 23 -6.22 4.69 -1.51
CA SER A 23 -7.11 5.77 -1.95
C SER A 23 -6.45 6.66 -3.00
N ALA A 24 -5.20 7.08 -2.80
CA ALA A 24 -4.45 7.87 -3.78
C ALA A 24 -4.29 7.12 -5.10
N PHE A 25 -4.01 5.82 -5.01
CA PHE A 25 -3.94 4.93 -6.15
C PHE A 25 -5.27 4.86 -6.94
N LEU A 26 -6.39 4.60 -6.26
CA LEU A 26 -7.72 4.52 -6.89
C LEU A 26 -8.11 5.83 -7.55
N ILE A 27 -7.93 6.96 -6.84
CA ILE A 27 -8.25 8.30 -7.35
C ILE A 27 -7.37 8.60 -8.57
N GLY A 28 -6.06 8.36 -8.49
CA GLY A 28 -5.14 8.59 -9.60
C GLY A 28 -5.49 7.75 -10.83
N SER A 29 -5.83 6.47 -10.64
CA SER A 29 -6.23 5.60 -11.74
C SER A 29 -7.53 6.06 -12.40
N LEU A 30 -8.52 6.49 -11.62
CA LEU A 30 -9.79 7.00 -12.14
C LEU A 30 -9.60 8.33 -12.89
N ILE A 31 -8.78 9.24 -12.36
CA ILE A 31 -8.45 10.50 -13.04
C ILE A 31 -7.75 10.22 -14.37
N TYR A 32 -6.78 9.31 -14.39
CA TYR A 32 -6.07 8.94 -15.61
C TYR A 32 -7.00 8.37 -16.68
N VAL A 33 -7.83 7.37 -16.31
CA VAL A 33 -8.75 6.74 -17.26
C VAL A 33 -9.87 7.71 -17.70
N GLY A 34 -10.38 8.52 -16.79
CA GLY A 34 -11.49 9.44 -17.04
C GLY A 34 -11.10 10.66 -17.88
N PHE A 35 -9.91 11.22 -17.68
CA PHE A 35 -9.52 12.49 -18.31
C PHE A 35 -8.40 12.35 -19.35
N TYR A 36 -7.50 11.36 -19.20
CA TYR A 36 -6.29 11.26 -20.04
C TYR A 36 -6.32 10.08 -21.02
N ALA A 37 -7.13 9.05 -20.78
CA ALA A 37 -7.26 7.88 -21.65
C ALA A 37 -8.39 8.03 -22.70
N SER A 38 -8.71 9.25 -23.13
CA SER A 38 -9.84 9.52 -24.04
C SER A 38 -9.72 8.81 -25.39
N SER A 39 -8.49 8.56 -25.87
CA SER A 39 -8.18 7.84 -27.09
C SER A 39 -8.10 6.32 -26.94
N PHE A 40 -8.19 5.79 -25.72
CA PHE A 40 -8.06 4.36 -25.47
C PHE A 40 -9.38 3.64 -25.71
N ASP A 41 -9.30 2.47 -26.34
CA ASP A 41 -10.42 1.55 -26.43
C ASP A 41 -10.81 1.03 -25.03
N LEU A 42 -12.06 0.56 -24.88
CA LEU A 42 -12.58 0.03 -23.62
C LEU A 42 -11.66 -1.05 -23.03
N THR A 43 -11.13 -1.92 -23.89
CA THR A 43 -10.22 -3.00 -23.49
C THR A 43 -8.93 -2.45 -22.88
N GLN A 44 -8.35 -1.41 -23.50
CA GLN A 44 -7.12 -0.77 -23.02
C GLN A 44 -7.34 -0.05 -21.69
N LYS A 45 -8.49 0.60 -21.50
CA LYS A 45 -8.86 1.23 -20.22
C LYS A 45 -8.95 0.20 -19.09
N ILE A 46 -9.57 -0.95 -19.34
CA ILE A 46 -9.66 -2.04 -18.36
C ILE A 46 -8.26 -2.56 -18.00
N ILE A 47 -7.39 -2.78 -18.99
CA ILE A 47 -6.02 -3.26 -18.75
C ILE A 47 -5.25 -2.26 -17.87
N VAL A 48 -5.36 -0.96 -18.12
CA VAL A 48 -4.71 0.07 -17.29
C VAL A 48 -5.15 -0.04 -15.84
N VAL A 49 -6.45 -0.17 -15.57
CA VAL A 49 -6.97 -0.33 -14.20
C VAL A 49 -6.45 -1.60 -13.55
N ILE A 50 -6.38 -2.72 -14.28
CA ILE A 50 -5.86 -3.99 -13.76
C ILE A 50 -4.36 -3.89 -13.41
N VAL A 51 -3.54 -3.34 -14.31
CA VAL A 51 -2.10 -3.15 -14.08
C VAL A 51 -1.88 -2.26 -12.86
N ALA A 52 -2.63 -1.18 -12.79
CA ALA A 52 -2.62 -0.26 -11.68
C ALA A 52 -2.92 -1.03 -10.37
N LEU A 53 -3.99 -1.85 -10.33
CA LEU A 53 -4.37 -2.62 -9.13
C LEU A 53 -3.25 -3.58 -8.69
N ILE A 54 -2.61 -4.26 -9.64
CA ILE A 54 -1.47 -5.16 -9.36
C ILE A 54 -0.33 -4.38 -8.69
N LEU A 55 0.01 -3.19 -9.20
CA LEU A 55 1.04 -2.33 -8.60
C LEU A 55 0.66 -1.88 -7.18
N ALA A 56 -0.60 -1.54 -6.94
CA ALA A 56 -1.08 -1.17 -5.62
C ALA A 56 -0.92 -2.32 -4.62
N PHE A 57 -1.34 -3.54 -4.99
CA PHE A 57 -1.16 -4.72 -4.16
C PHE A 57 0.31 -5.05 -3.91
N ALA A 58 1.16 -4.93 -4.93
CA ALA A 58 2.60 -5.14 -4.78
C ALA A 58 3.23 -4.13 -3.81
N ALA A 59 2.88 -2.85 -3.92
CA ALA A 59 3.37 -1.80 -3.01
C ALA A 59 2.93 -2.05 -1.56
N ILE A 60 1.66 -2.43 -1.35
CA ILE A 60 1.16 -2.81 -0.02
C ILE A 60 1.92 -4.03 0.51
N ALA A 61 2.07 -5.09 -0.29
CA ALA A 61 2.78 -6.29 0.11
C ALA A 61 4.24 -5.99 0.52
N ILE A 62 4.96 -5.19 -0.28
CA ILE A 62 6.32 -4.75 0.04
C ILE A 62 6.34 -3.97 1.35
N MET A 63 5.46 -2.97 1.52
CA MET A 63 5.37 -2.20 2.76
C MET A 63 5.16 -3.11 3.98
N TRP A 64 4.31 -4.13 3.86
CA TRP A 64 4.06 -5.08 4.94
C TRP A 64 5.26 -5.98 5.22
N VAL A 65 5.93 -6.50 4.20
CA VAL A 65 7.12 -7.36 4.31
C VAL A 65 8.31 -6.58 4.88
N THR A 66 8.61 -5.39 4.37
CA THR A 66 9.73 -4.57 4.83
C THR A 66 9.59 -4.16 6.30
N PHE A 67 8.37 -3.88 6.77
CA PHE A 67 8.14 -3.56 8.18
C PHE A 67 8.05 -4.78 9.11
N ALA A 68 7.62 -5.95 8.60
CA ALA A 68 7.70 -7.21 9.33
C ALA A 68 9.17 -7.63 9.54
N GLY A 69 10.00 -7.53 8.49
CA GLY A 69 11.43 -7.79 8.55
C GLY A 69 12.17 -6.84 9.51
N ARG A 70 11.83 -5.55 9.52
CA ARG A 70 12.43 -4.57 10.46
C ARG A 70 12.15 -4.89 11.94
N ARG A 71 10.97 -5.44 12.25
CA ARG A 71 10.61 -5.86 13.62
C ARG A 71 11.23 -7.20 14.03
N GLY A 72 11.37 -8.15 13.11
CA GLY A 72 12.12 -9.39 13.35
C GLY A 72 13.59 -9.11 13.65
N TRP A 73 14.22 -8.24 12.86
CA TRP A 73 15.64 -7.90 13.01
C TRP A 73 15.97 -7.09 14.27
N MET A 74 15.01 -6.31 14.80
CA MET A 74 15.15 -5.64 16.09
C MET A 74 15.02 -6.61 17.28
N ARG A 75 14.33 -7.75 17.11
CA ARG A 75 14.23 -8.81 18.12
C ARG A 75 15.53 -9.62 18.20
N ASP A 76 16.16 -9.90 17.05
CA ASP A 76 17.39 -10.69 17.00
C ASP A 76 18.62 -9.89 17.47
N ARG A 77 18.63 -8.55 17.32
CA ARG A 77 19.73 -7.69 17.80
C ARG A 77 19.70 -7.35 19.29
N TRP A 78 18.60 -7.63 19.99
CA TRP A 78 18.43 -7.34 21.43
C TRP A 78 17.97 -8.58 22.22
N GLY A 79 17.98 -9.75 21.61
CA GLY A 79 17.73 -11.04 22.25
C GLY A 79 19.01 -11.55 22.90
N SER A 80 19.24 -11.11 24.14
CA SER A 80 20.00 -11.83 25.17
C SER A 80 19.34 -13.16 25.51
#